data_AF-A0A926RT58-F1
#
_entry.id   AF-A0A926RT58-F1
#
_cell.length_a   1.000
_cell.length_b   1.000
_cell.length_c   1.000
_cell.angle_alpha   90.00
_cell.angle_beta   90.00
_cell.angle_gamma   90.00
#
_symmetry.space_group_name_H-M   'P 1'
#
loop_
_entity.id
_entity.type
_entity.pdbx_description
1 polymer ?
#
loop_
_entity_poly.entity_id
_entity_poly.type
_entity_poly.pdbx_seq_one_letter_code
_entity_poly.pdbx_strand_id
1 'polypeptide(L)'
;MIFFDALPEGAVKLEADIMTPHFSPYYDKPNQNKAVEWYDPILIPFLTVAAGQTFCFAFAPRPGYQNDNAHADVRQVSAWLKDALIEIGAGAKTAVGYGRFKRKWK
;
A
#
# COMPACT_ATOMS: atom_id res chain seq x y z
N MET A 1 18.14 1.16 11.63
CA MET A 1 16.86 1.89 11.55
C MET A 1 15.74 0.97 11.99
N ILE A 2 14.79 1.48 12.76
CA ILE A 2 13.52 0.83 13.13
C ILE A 2 12.43 1.51 12.32
N PHE A 3 11.61 0.70 11.66
CA PHE A 3 10.41 1.12 10.94
C PHE A 3 9.22 0.64 11.78
N PHE A 4 8.40 1.56 12.26
CA PHE A 4 7.18 1.20 12.97
C PHE A 4 6.03 1.01 11.98
N ASP A 5 4.99 0.31 12.43
CA ASP A 5 3.76 0.19 11.66
C ASP A 5 3.12 1.55 11.42
N ALA A 6 2.43 1.66 10.28
CA ALA A 6 1.61 2.81 9.97
C ALA A 6 0.30 2.73 10.76
N LEU A 7 0.05 3.69 11.64
CA LEU A 7 -1.13 3.71 12.50
C LEU A 7 -2.11 4.80 12.05
N PRO A 8 -3.43 4.53 12.03
CA PRO A 8 -4.41 5.54 11.65
C PRO A 8 -4.53 6.64 12.70
N GLU A 9 -4.70 7.89 12.25
CA GLU A 9 -5.01 9.04 13.10
C GLU A 9 -6.54 9.10 13.33
N GLY A 10 -7.07 8.09 14.02
CA GLY A 10 -8.50 7.96 14.34
C GLY A 10 -9.16 6.71 13.76
N ALA A 11 -10.49 6.70 13.77
CA ALA A 11 -11.27 5.58 13.24
C ALA A 11 -11.15 5.51 11.72
N VAL A 12 -10.83 4.32 11.20
CA VAL A 12 -10.72 4.08 9.76
C VAL A 12 -12.10 3.76 9.18
N LYS A 13 -12.53 4.56 8.19
CA LYS A 13 -13.70 4.22 7.38
C LYS A 13 -13.33 3.18 6.32
N LEU A 14 -14.12 2.12 6.23
CA LEU A 14 -14.01 1.10 5.19
C LEU A 14 -15.07 1.32 4.11
N GLU A 15 -14.72 0.99 2.87
CA GLU A 15 -15.62 0.98 1.73
C GLU A 15 -15.58 -0.39 1.05
N ALA A 16 -16.67 -0.75 0.38
CA ALA A 16 -16.76 -2.01 -0.37
C ALA A 16 -16.49 -1.71 -1.84
N ASP A 17 -15.72 -2.58 -2.49
CA ASP A 17 -15.40 -2.49 -3.91
C ASP A 17 -15.39 -3.90 -4.52
N ILE A 18 -15.37 -4.02 -5.84
CA ILE A 18 -15.47 -5.28 -6.57
C ILE A 18 -14.31 -5.40 -7.55
N MET A 19 -13.65 -6.56 -7.58
CA MET A 19 -12.78 -6.93 -8.69
C MET A 19 -13.48 -7.92 -9.62
N THR A 20 -13.20 -7.81 -10.91
CA THR A 20 -13.80 -8.62 -11.97
C THR A 20 -12.72 -9.32 -12.82
N PRO A 21 -11.85 -10.18 -12.24
CA PRO A 21 -10.84 -10.89 -12.99
C PRO A 21 -11.47 -11.78 -14.07
N HIS A 22 -11.06 -11.55 -15.32
CA HIS A 22 -11.53 -12.27 -16.49
C HIS A 22 -10.81 -13.61 -16.69
N PHE A 23 -9.50 -13.66 -16.44
CA PHE A 23 -8.68 -14.85 -16.67
C PHE A 23 -8.51 -15.74 -15.42
N SER A 24 -9.48 -15.77 -14.51
CA SER A 24 -9.40 -16.55 -13.28
C SER A 24 -9.03 -18.03 -13.50
N PRO A 25 -9.62 -18.76 -14.48
CA PRO A 25 -9.25 -20.16 -14.72
C PRO A 25 -7.79 -20.33 -15.17
N TYR A 26 -7.27 -19.39 -15.95
CA TYR A 26 -5.87 -19.40 -16.39
C TYR A 26 -4.92 -19.24 -15.20
N TYR A 27 -5.16 -18.26 -14.32
CA TYR A 27 -4.28 -18.02 -13.18
C TYR A 27 -4.37 -19.10 -12.10
N ASP A 28 -5.52 -19.78 -11.96
CA ASP A 28 -5.67 -20.90 -11.01
C ASP A 28 -4.87 -22.14 -11.45
N LYS A 29 -4.91 -22.48 -12.75
CA LYS A 29 -4.21 -23.65 -13.31
C LYS A 29 -3.55 -23.35 -14.66
N PRO A 30 -2.43 -22.62 -14.68
CA PRO A 30 -1.83 -22.09 -15.92
C PRO A 30 -1.31 -23.17 -16.88
N ASN A 31 -1.02 -24.37 -16.38
CA ASN A 31 -0.59 -25.51 -17.20
C ASN A 31 -1.76 -26.28 -17.83
N GLN A 32 -2.99 -26.03 -17.39
CA GLN A 32 -4.20 -26.73 -17.85
C GLN A 32 -5.12 -25.80 -18.66
N ASN A 33 -5.11 -24.51 -18.35
CA ASN A 33 -5.96 -23.51 -18.95
C ASN A 33 -5.12 -22.50 -19.73
N LYS A 34 -5.66 -21.98 -20.84
CA LYS A 34 -5.04 -20.90 -21.62
C LYS A 34 -5.69 -19.57 -21.25
N ALA A 35 -4.96 -18.46 -21.35
CA ALA A 35 -5.56 -17.13 -21.26
C ALA A 35 -6.39 -16.89 -22.53
N VAL A 36 -7.71 -16.99 -22.40
CA VAL A 36 -8.67 -16.89 -23.51
C VAL A 36 -9.79 -15.91 -23.18
N GLU A 37 -10.24 -15.15 -24.17
CA GLU A 37 -11.12 -13.98 -24.03
C GLU A 37 -12.60 -14.30 -23.71
N TRP A 38 -12.98 -15.59 -23.65
CA TRP A 38 -14.37 -16.00 -23.44
C TRP A 38 -14.67 -16.47 -22.01
N TYR A 39 -13.73 -16.31 -21.08
CA TYR A 39 -14.01 -16.61 -19.67
C TYR A 39 -14.94 -15.55 -19.06
N ASP A 40 -15.90 -15.97 -18.25
CA ASP A 40 -16.77 -15.00 -17.59
C ASP A 40 -16.01 -14.25 -16.47
N PRO A 41 -16.22 -12.94 -16.32
CA PRO A 41 -15.67 -12.19 -15.20
C PRO A 41 -16.30 -12.67 -13.88
N ILE A 42 -15.46 -12.96 -12.89
CA ILE A 42 -15.91 -13.36 -11.55
C ILE A 42 -15.97 -12.14 -10.65
N LEU A 43 -17.13 -11.81 -10.09
CA LEU A 43 -17.27 -10.71 -9.14
C LEU A 43 -16.73 -11.12 -7.77
N ILE A 44 -15.68 -10.45 -7.30
CA ILE A 44 -15.10 -10.69 -5.98
C ILE A 44 -15.20 -9.38 -5.17
N PRO A 45 -16.14 -9.29 -4.21
CA PRO A 45 -16.22 -8.14 -3.32
C PRO A 45 -15.03 -8.13 -2.36
N PHE A 46 -14.49 -6.95 -2.07
CA PHE A 46 -13.41 -6.76 -1.10
C PHE A 46 -13.55 -5.41 -0.40
N LEU A 47 -12.91 -5.28 0.76
CA LEU A 47 -12.90 -4.04 1.53
C LEU A 47 -11.69 -3.17 1.18
N THR A 48 -11.93 -1.88 1.08
CA THR A 48 -10.93 -0.82 0.91
C THR A 48 -10.95 0.10 2.11
N VAL A 49 -9.83 0.77 2.36
CA VAL A 49 -9.82 1.96 3.22
C VAL A 49 -10.34 3.12 2.39
N ALA A 50 -11.34 3.84 2.91
CA ALA A 50 -11.92 4.99 2.22
C ALA A 50 -10.86 6.06 1.92
N ALA A 51 -11.11 6.93 0.94
CA ALA A 51 -10.24 8.08 0.70
C ALA A 51 -10.25 9.06 1.90
N GLY A 52 -9.18 9.83 2.05
CA GLY A 52 -9.08 10.89 3.06
C GLY A 52 -8.76 10.43 4.48
N GLN A 53 -8.44 9.14 4.68
CA GLN A 53 -7.96 8.64 5.97
C GLN A 53 -6.50 9.05 6.19
N THR A 54 -6.15 9.45 7.41
CA THR A 54 -4.79 9.88 7.76
C THR A 54 -4.07 8.79 8.53
N PHE A 55 -2.79 8.57 8.21
CA PHE A 55 -1.92 7.61 8.89
C PHE A 55 -0.65 8.30 9.36
N CYS A 56 -0.18 7.89 10.54
CA CYS A 56 1.09 8.27 11.12
C CYS A 56 2.15 7.22 10.80
N PHE A 57 3.31 7.68 10.34
CA PHE A 57 4.47 6.84 10.06
C PHE A 57 5.62 7.31 10.95
N ALA A 58 6.25 6.38 11.66
CA ALA A 58 7.33 6.69 12.59
C ALA A 58 8.57 5.85 12.29
N PHE A 59 9.73 6.45 12.55
CA PHE A 59 11.04 5.80 12.43
C PHE A 59 11.91 6.18 13.62
N ALA A 60 12.80 5.28 14.02
CA ALA A 60 13.79 5.56 15.05
C ALA A 60 15.13 4.89 14.73
N PRO A 61 16.26 5.48 15.15
CA PRO A 61 17.52 4.76 15.17
C PRO A 61 17.41 3.55 16.11
N ARG A 62 18.18 2.50 15.83
CA ARG A 62 18.23 1.34 16.72
C ARG A 62 18.90 1.77 18.05
N PRO A 63 18.40 1.33 19.22
CA PRO A 63 19.11 1.54 20.49
C PRO A 63 20.58 1.10 20.39
N GLY A 64 21.51 1.93 20.89
CA GLY A 64 22.96 1.69 20.79
C GLY A 64 23.61 2.08 19.45
N TYR A 65 22.82 2.44 18.43
CA TYR A 65 23.33 3.00 17.18
C TYR A 65 23.46 4.52 17.31
N GLN A 66 24.52 4.98 17.98
CA GLN A 66 24.88 6.38 18.15
C GLN A 66 25.97 6.76 17.14
N ASN A 67 25.58 6.86 15.86
CA ASN A 67 26.40 7.55 14.86
C ASN A 67 25.90 9.00 14.78
N ASP A 68 26.79 9.98 14.56
CA ASP A 68 26.46 11.38 14.31
C ASP A 68 25.39 11.54 13.21
N ASN A 69 25.31 10.57 12.29
CA ASN A 69 24.36 10.55 11.18
C ASN A 69 22.98 9.95 11.51
N ALA A 70 22.73 9.42 12.70
CA ALA A 70 21.46 8.74 13.03
C ALA A 70 20.22 9.61 12.78
N HIS A 71 20.30 10.91 13.07
CA HIS A 71 19.22 11.86 12.76
C HIS A 71 19.14 12.20 11.26
N ALA A 72 20.26 12.21 10.53
CA ALA A 72 20.26 12.42 9.09
C ALA A 72 19.58 11.24 8.37
N ASP A 73 19.84 10.01 8.80
CA ASP A 73 19.21 8.81 8.25
C ASP A 73 17.69 8.82 8.43
N VAL A 74 17.21 9.22 9.62
CA VAL A 74 15.75 9.35 9.87
C VAL A 74 15.13 10.37 8.93
N ARG A 75 15.79 11.52 8.69
CA ARG A 75 15.30 12.53 7.73
C ARG A 75 15.29 12.00 6.31
N GLN A 76 16.35 11.30 5.91
CA GLN A 76 16.47 10.72 4.57
C GLN A 76 15.37 9.67 4.32
N VAL A 77 15.17 8.75 5.26
CA VAL A 77 14.10 7.74 5.18
C VAL A 77 12.73 8.40 5.17
N SER A 78 12.51 9.46 5.97
CA SER A 78 11.25 10.20 5.95
C SER A 78 10.98 10.85 4.59
N ALA A 79 12.01 11.39 3.92
CA ALA A 79 11.87 11.96 2.58
C ALA A 79 11.53 10.87 1.55
N TRP A 80 12.30 9.78 1.52
CA TRP A 80 12.06 8.67 0.60
C TRP A 80 10.69 8.02 0.80
N LEU A 81 10.25 7.81 2.05
CA LEU A 81 8.94 7.23 2.28
C LEU A 81 7.83 8.16 1.76
N LYS A 82 7.94 9.48 1.97
CA LYS A 82 6.94 10.43 1.45
C LYS A 82 6.80 10.31 -0.05
N ASP A 83 7.92 10.29 -0.78
CA ASP A 83 7.89 10.22 -2.23
C ASP A 83 7.39 8.85 -2.69
N ALA A 84 7.83 7.75 -2.06
CA ALA A 84 7.35 6.41 -2.36
C ALA A 84 5.83 6.24 -2.12
N LEU A 85 5.28 6.80 -1.04
CA LEU A 85 3.84 6.70 -0.75
C LEU A 85 2.97 7.50 -1.74
N ILE A 86 3.52 8.55 -2.35
CA ILE A 86 2.85 9.34 -3.39
C ILE A 86 2.98 8.63 -4.75
N GLU A 87 4.22 8.29 -5.14
CA GLU A 87 4.56 7.84 -6.50
C GLU A 87 4.40 6.33 -6.72
N ILE A 88 4.43 5.52 -5.66
CA ILE A 88 4.27 4.05 -5.75
C ILE A 88 3.04 3.59 -4.95
N GLY A 89 2.78 4.20 -3.80
CA GLY A 89 1.73 3.80 -2.88
C GLY A 89 2.11 2.57 -2.04
N ALA A 90 1.23 2.20 -1.11
CA ALA A 90 1.39 1.04 -0.24
C ALA A 90 0.09 0.24 -0.10
N GLY A 91 0.21 -1.05 0.16
CA GLY A 91 -0.91 -1.98 0.23
C GLY A 91 -1.11 -2.76 -1.08
N ALA A 92 -2.32 -3.28 -1.30
CA ALA A 92 -2.64 -4.06 -2.48
C ALA A 92 -3.01 -3.17 -3.68
N LYS A 93 -2.88 -3.73 -4.89
CA LYS A 93 -3.40 -3.14 -6.14
C LYS A 93 -2.83 -1.75 -6.49
N THR A 94 -1.62 -1.43 -6.05
CA THR A 94 -0.95 -0.14 -6.31
C THR A 94 -0.72 0.14 -7.80
N ALA A 95 -0.50 -0.90 -8.59
CA ALA A 95 -0.32 -0.82 -10.05
C ALA A 95 -1.55 -0.30 -10.78
N VAL A 96 -2.75 -0.44 -10.19
CA VAL A 96 -4.02 0.06 -10.73
C VAL A 96 -4.57 1.25 -9.91
N GLY A 97 -3.71 1.91 -9.14
CA GLY A 97 -3.99 3.20 -8.51
C GLY A 97 -4.45 3.16 -7.05
N TYR A 98 -4.56 1.99 -6.42
CA TYR A 98 -4.91 1.90 -4.99
C TYR A 98 -3.72 2.25 -4.09
N GLY A 99 -4.00 2.53 -2.81
CA GLY A 99 -2.96 2.67 -1.80
C GLY A 99 -2.11 3.94 -1.90
N ARG A 100 -2.60 4.97 -2.59
CA ARG A 100 -1.89 6.24 -2.79
C ARG A 100 -2.13 7.20 -1.64
N PHE A 101 -1.05 7.86 -1.22
CA PHE A 101 -1.12 8.86 -0.16
C PHE A 101 -0.91 10.26 -0.73
N LYS A 102 -1.37 11.26 0.03
CA LYS A 102 -1.13 12.67 -0.25
C LYS A 102 -0.54 13.32 0.98
N ARG A 103 0.25 14.38 0.79
CA ARG A 103 0.74 15.18 1.92
C ARG A 103 -0.45 15.83 2.62
N LYS A 104 -0.54 15.68 3.95
CA LYS A 104 -1.45 16.47 4.78
C LYS A 104 -0.96 17.91 4.72
N TRP A 105 -1.68 18.77 4.01
CA TRP A 105 -1.44 20.22 4.06
C TRP A 105 -1.77 20.66 5.48
N LYS A 106 -0.81 21.31 6.15
CA LYS A 106 -1.06 22.01 7.41
C LYS A 106 -1.58 23.41 7.11
#